data_AF-A0A7W1QHQ3-F1
#
_entry.id   AF-A0A7W1QHQ3-F1
#
_cell.length_a   1.000
_cell.length_b   1.000
_cell.length_c   1.000
_cell.angle_alpha   90.00
_cell.angle_beta   90.00
_cell.angle_gamma   90.00
#
_symmetry.space_group_name_H-M   'P 1'
#
loop_
_entity.id
_entity.type
_entity.pdbx_description
1 polymer ?
#
loop_
_entity_poly.entity_id
_entity_poly.type
_entity_poly.pdbx_seq_one_letter_code
_entity_poly.pdbx_strand_id
1 'polypeptide(L)'
;MPVPKRKTSKARRDSRQANKHIRPQAITSCLNCGHAVSPHQVCEECGFYKGEKVLRTKHERAIKRVEQVQAVRLKEAQSQAQAPEGQAHDEGK
;
A
#
# COMPACT_ATOMS: atom_id res chain seq x y z
N MET A 1 44.55 28.91 -7.92
CA MET A 1 43.11 29.11 -7.61
C MET A 1 42.97 30.28 -6.65
N PRO A 2 41.94 31.12 -6.78
CA PRO A 2 41.71 32.19 -5.81
C PRO A 2 41.28 31.58 -4.46
N VAL A 3 42.02 31.90 -3.40
CA VAL A 3 41.79 31.42 -2.02
C VAL A 3 41.19 32.56 -1.19
N PRO A 4 40.19 32.30 -0.33
CA PRO A 4 39.65 33.33 0.56
C PRO A 4 40.74 33.88 1.48
N LYS A 5 40.89 35.21 1.49
CA LYS A 5 41.88 35.91 2.32
C LYS A 5 41.63 35.76 3.83
N ARG A 6 40.37 35.57 4.24
CA ARG A 6 39.94 35.43 5.65
C ARG A 6 38.76 34.46 5.78
N LYS A 7 38.60 33.90 6.98
CA LYS A 7 37.45 33.06 7.35
C LYS A 7 36.16 33.87 7.28
N THR A 8 35.09 33.29 6.72
CA THR A 8 33.75 33.89 6.75
C THR A 8 33.18 33.87 8.17
N SER A 9 32.66 35.01 8.64
CA SER A 9 31.99 35.09 9.94
C SER A 9 30.73 34.22 9.98
N LYS A 10 30.34 33.77 11.19
CA LYS A 10 29.12 32.96 11.40
C LYS A 10 27.89 33.69 10.85
N ALA A 11 27.71 34.97 11.21
CA ALA A 11 26.61 35.81 10.70
C ALA A 11 26.53 35.86 9.16
N ARG A 12 27.67 35.99 8.46
CA ARG A 12 27.70 36.01 6.98
C ARG A 12 27.40 34.65 6.36
N ARG A 13 27.81 33.56 7.02
CA ARG A 13 27.49 32.20 6.58
C ARG A 13 26.00 31.91 6.78
N ASP A 14 25.47 32.25 7.94
CA ASP A 14 24.12 31.90 8.36
C ASP A 14 23.09 32.74 7.58
N SER A 15 23.33 34.04 7.36
CA SER A 15 22.53 34.86 6.44
C SER A 15 22.51 34.34 5.00
N ARG A 16 23.63 33.79 4.50
CA ARG A 16 23.67 33.14 3.18
C ARG A 16 22.87 31.84 3.15
N GLN A 17 22.80 31.11 4.25
CA GLN A 17 22.02 29.87 4.38
C GLN A 17 20.54 30.13 4.64
N ALA A 18 20.19 31.30 5.19
CA ALA A 18 18.83 31.67 5.58
C ALA A 18 17.81 31.74 4.43
N ASN A 19 18.21 31.54 3.17
CA ASN A 19 17.28 31.43 2.03
C ASN A 19 17.18 30.00 1.47
N LYS A 20 17.96 29.06 2.02
CA LYS A 20 18.07 27.67 1.52
C LYS A 20 17.14 26.72 2.27
N HIS A 21 15.84 26.99 2.20
CA HIS A 21 14.83 26.16 2.86
C HIS A 21 14.38 25.03 1.93
N ILE A 22 14.10 23.86 2.53
CA ILE A 22 13.41 22.78 1.83
C ILE A 22 11.92 23.06 1.89
N ARG A 23 11.24 23.02 0.73
CA ARG A 23 9.78 23.18 0.65
C ARG A 23 9.12 21.81 0.78
N PRO A 24 8.06 21.67 1.60
CA PRO A 24 7.29 20.43 1.63
C PRO A 24 6.63 20.20 0.27
N GLN A 25 6.56 18.93 -0.13
CA GLN A 25 5.82 18.53 -1.33
C GLN A 25 4.33 18.44 -1.02
N ALA A 26 3.51 18.78 -2.02
CA ALA A 26 2.07 18.60 -1.92
C ALA A 26 1.72 17.11 -1.95
N ILE A 27 0.83 16.70 -1.06
CA ILE A 27 0.33 15.32 -0.95
C ILE A 27 -1.20 15.38 -1.04
N THR A 28 -1.78 14.48 -1.81
CA THR A 28 -3.22 14.34 -2.02
C THR A 28 -3.67 12.93 -1.67
N SER A 29 -4.94 12.73 -1.30
CA SER A 29 -5.48 11.40 -1.08
C SER A 29 -5.88 10.73 -2.40
N CYS A 30 -5.59 9.43 -2.52
CA CYS A 30 -6.06 8.62 -3.64
C CYS A 30 -7.57 8.37 -3.52
N LEU A 31 -8.32 8.60 -4.60
CA LEU A 31 -9.77 8.38 -4.63
C LEU A 31 -10.19 6.91 -4.50
N ASN A 32 -9.30 5.96 -4.81
CA ASN A 32 -9.64 4.54 -4.82
C ASN A 32 -9.27 3.84 -3.50
N CYS A 33 -8.09 4.12 -2.94
CA CYS A 33 -7.58 3.42 -1.75
C CYS A 33 -7.35 4.34 -0.54
N GLY A 34 -7.59 5.66 -0.66
CA GLY A 34 -7.43 6.62 0.43
C GLY A 34 -5.98 6.97 0.80
N HIS A 35 -4.98 6.30 0.21
CA HIS A 35 -3.57 6.53 0.56
C HIS A 35 -3.03 7.87 0.07
N ALA A 36 -1.96 8.32 0.71
CA ALA A 36 -1.22 9.51 0.33
C ALA A 36 -0.52 9.31 -1.02
N VAL A 37 -0.79 10.20 -1.97
CA VAL A 37 -0.24 10.18 -3.33
C VAL A 37 0.21 11.58 -3.72
N SER A 38 1.35 11.63 -4.41
CA SER A 38 1.86 12.83 -5.06
C SER A 38 0.93 13.26 -6.21
N PRO A 39 0.63 14.57 -6.35
CA PRO A 39 -0.23 15.05 -7.42
C PRO A 39 0.35 14.67 -8.79
N HIS A 40 -0.55 14.33 -9.72
CA HIS A 40 -0.24 13.89 -11.08
C HIS A 40 0.57 12.60 -11.22
N GLN A 41 0.76 11.82 -10.15
CA GLN A 41 1.40 10.51 -10.21
C GLN A 41 0.38 9.37 -10.02
N VAL A 42 0.77 8.19 -10.49
CA VAL A 42 0.01 6.94 -10.28
C VAL A 42 0.16 6.53 -8.81
N CYS A 43 -0.91 6.07 -8.18
CA CYS A 43 -0.81 5.51 -6.83
C CYS A 43 0.03 4.21 -6.86
N GLU A 44 1.11 4.16 -6.08
CA GLU A 44 2.02 2.99 -6.02
C GLU A 44 1.37 1.76 -5.39
N GLU A 45 0.35 1.96 -4.56
CA GLU A 45 -0.33 0.87 -3.87
C GLU A 45 -1.43 0.25 -4.73
N CYS A 46 -2.38 1.04 -5.21
CA CYS A 46 -3.50 0.52 -5.98
C CYS A 46 -3.24 0.50 -7.50
N GLY A 47 -2.27 1.26 -8.00
CA GLY A 47 -1.90 1.29 -9.43
C GLY A 47 -2.87 2.09 -10.31
N PHE A 48 -3.73 2.92 -9.72
CA PHE A 48 -4.75 3.71 -10.42
C PHE A 48 -4.30 5.14 -10.66
N TYR A 49 -4.71 5.69 -11.81
CA TYR A 49 -4.58 7.10 -12.18
C TYR A 49 -5.82 7.52 -12.97
N LYS A 50 -6.49 8.60 -12.54
CA LYS A 50 -7.72 9.13 -13.17
C LYS A 50 -8.83 8.08 -13.40
N GLY A 51 -9.00 7.15 -12.46
CA GLY A 51 -10.03 6.11 -12.54
C GLY A 51 -9.66 4.90 -13.38
N GLU A 52 -8.56 4.96 -14.14
CA GLU A 52 -8.05 3.83 -14.91
C GLU A 52 -6.91 3.15 -14.18
N LYS A 53 -6.82 1.82 -14.37
CA LYS A 53 -5.77 1.01 -13.78
C LYS A 53 -4.59 0.91 -14.72
N VAL A 54 -3.49 1.56 -14.36
CA VAL A 54 -2.29 1.66 -15.19
C VAL A 54 -1.25 0.60 -14.80
N LEU A 55 -1.17 0.23 -13.52
CA LEU A 55 -0.16 -0.70 -13.00
C LEU A 55 -0.80 -1.91 -12.29
N ARG A 56 -0.21 -3.10 -12.50
CA ARG A 56 -0.46 -4.28 -11.67
C ARG A 56 0.50 -4.27 -10.48
N THR A 57 0.01 -3.87 -9.32
CA THR A 57 0.83 -3.70 -8.11
C THR A 57 0.98 -5.00 -7.32
N LYS A 58 1.97 -5.04 -6.42
CA LYS A 58 2.16 -6.16 -5.47
C LYS A 58 0.96 -6.30 -4.54
N HIS A 59 0.31 -5.19 -4.20
CA HIS A 59 -0.88 -5.16 -3.36
C HIS A 59 -2.02 -6.02 -3.94
N GLU A 60 -2.26 -5.92 -5.24
CA GLU A 60 -3.27 -6.76 -5.91
C GLU A 60 -2.92 -8.25 -5.85
N ARG A 61 -1.64 -8.60 -6.03
CA ARG A 61 -1.20 -10.00 -5.92
C ARG A 61 -1.40 -10.54 -4.50
N ALA A 62 -1.24 -9.70 -3.49
CA ALA A 62 -1.49 -10.08 -2.10
C ALA A 62 -2.98 -10.32 -1.85
N ILE A 63 -3.86 -9.41 -2.28
CA ILE A 63 -5.33 -9.56 -2.13
C ILE A 63 -5.81 -10.87 -2.78
N LYS A 64 -5.43 -11.12 -4.05
CA LYS A 64 -5.85 -12.33 -4.77
C LYS A 64 -5.44 -13.62 -4.07
N ARG A 65 -4.24 -13.64 -3.45
CA ARG A 65 -3.79 -14.82 -2.69
C ARG A 65 -4.65 -15.04 -1.45
N VAL A 66 -5.00 -13.97 -0.72
CA VAL A 66 -5.86 -14.06 0.47
C VAL A 66 -7.25 -14.56 0.09
N GLU A 67 -7.85 -14.01 -0.97
CA GLU A 67 -9.16 -14.44 -1.49
C GLU A 67 -9.16 -15.92 -1.88
N GLN A 68 -8.11 -16.38 -2.57
CA GLN A 68 -7.95 -17.79 -2.94
C GLN A 68 -7.89 -18.70 -1.71
N VAL A 69 -7.11 -18.33 -0.70
CA VAL A 69 -7.00 -19.11 0.55
C VAL A 69 -8.33 -19.14 1.30
N GLN A 70 -9.05 -18.01 1.37
CA GLN A 70 -10.38 -17.95 1.99
C GLN A 70 -11.38 -18.85 1.24
N ALA A 71 -11.36 -18.84 -0.09
CA ALA A 71 -12.24 -19.68 -0.91
C ALA A 71 -11.97 -21.18 -0.70
N VAL A 72 -10.69 -21.59 -0.59
CA VAL A 72 -10.32 -22.98 -0.28
C VAL A 72 -10.86 -23.38 1.09
N ARG A 73 -10.65 -22.56 2.12
CA ARG A 73 -11.13 -22.83 3.49
C ARG A 73 -12.65 -22.93 3.56
N LEU A 74 -13.37 -22.05 2.87
CA LEU A 74 -14.84 -22.09 2.83
C LEU A 74 -15.35 -23.36 2.15
N LYS A 75 -14.70 -23.81 1.06
CA LYS A 75 -15.02 -25.09 0.41
C LYS A 75 -14.76 -26.28 1.32
N GLU A 76 -13.62 -26.30 2.01
CA GLU A 76 -13.28 -27.35 2.98
C GLU A 76 -14.32 -27.41 4.11
N ALA A 77 -14.69 -26.26 4.69
CA ALA A 77 -15.71 -26.17 5.72
C ALA A 77 -17.10 -26.65 5.23
N GLN A 78 -17.50 -26.28 4.02
CA GLN A 78 -18.75 -26.74 3.40
C GLN A 78 -18.74 -28.26 3.17
N SER A 79 -17.60 -28.82 2.75
CA SER A 79 -17.47 -30.27 2.55
C SER A 79 -17.52 -31.06 3.87
N GLN A 80 -17.00 -30.50 4.97
CA GLN A 80 -17.07 -31.10 6.30
C GLN A 80 -18.49 -31.04 6.89
N ALA A 81 -19.23 -29.98 6.62
CA ALA A 81 -20.63 -29.83 7.06
C ALA A 81 -21.62 -30.70 6.27
N GLN A 82 -21.25 -31.14 5.06
CA GLN A 82 -22.07 -32.02 4.22
C GLN A 82 -21.82 -33.52 4.44
N ALA A 83 -20.96 -33.91 5.39
CA ALA A 83 -20.87 -35.31 5.81
C ALA A 83 -22.17 -35.69 6.54
N PRO A 84 -23.09 -36.43 5.91
CA PRO A 84 -24.37 -36.73 6.55
C PRO A 84 -24.14 -37.77 7.64
N GLU A 85 -24.80 -37.57 8.77
CA GLU A 85 -24.94 -38.51 9.87
C GLU A 85 -25.26 -39.91 9.32
N GLY A 86 -24.29 -40.80 9.41
CA GLY A 86 -24.45 -42.21 9.11
C GLY A 86 -25.42 -42.80 10.13
N GLN A 87 -26.65 -43.01 9.66
CA GLN A 87 -27.73 -43.80 10.25
C GLN A 87 -27.24 -44.89 11.21
N ALA A 88 -27.44 -44.68 12.50
CA ALA A 88 -27.45 -45.73 13.51
C ALA A 88 -28.91 -45.98 13.94
N HIS A 89 -29.73 -46.49 13.01
CA HIS A 89 -31.00 -47.12 13.32
C HIS A 89 -30.84 -48.62 13.05
N ASP A 90 -30.36 -49.35 14.05
CA ASP A 90 -30.49 -50.80 14.11
C ASP A 90 -31.67 -51.10 15.04
N GLU A 91 -32.88 -51.05 14.47
CA GLU A 91 -34.09 -51.53 15.10
C GLU A 91 -34.25 -53.03 14.79
N GLY A 92 -34.02 -53.87 15.81
CA GLY A 92 -34.83 -55.07 16.08
C GLY A 92 -34.53 -56.35 15.28
N LYS A 93 -33.91 -57.33 15.96
CA LYS A 93 -34.56 -58.60 16.34
C LYS A 93 -33.76 -59.37 17.39
#